data_AF-A0A507ZRB6-F1
#
_entry.id   AF-A0A507ZRB6-F1
#
_cell.length_a   1.000
_cell.length_b   1.000
_cell.length_c   1.000
_cell.angle_alpha   90.00
_cell.angle_beta   90.00
_cell.angle_gamma   90.00
#
_symmetry.space_group_name_H-M   'P 1'
#
loop_
_entity.id
_entity.type
_entity.pdbx_description
1 polymer ?
#
loop_
_entity_poly.entity_id
_entity_poly.type
_entity_poly.pdbx_seq_one_letter_code
_entity_poly.pdbx_strand_id
1 'polypeptide(L)'
;MALAAASCATAPETAAPEGGRMRVEGTITSIDTQPWAYDGNAIVELDVAGRGAVRVELPARWNLCKAEPVDVQALAVGMRVQAVGESTGEGGVVVCQDAADRLAPLQ
;
A
#
# COMPACT_ATOMS: atom_id res chain seq x y z
N MET A 1 -9.59 48.98 -13.43
CA MET A 1 -8.77 47.80 -13.74
C MET A 1 -8.94 46.83 -12.58
N ALA A 2 -9.81 45.83 -12.73
CA ALA A 2 -10.09 44.85 -11.68
C ALA A 2 -9.20 43.63 -11.91
N LEU A 3 -8.29 43.33 -10.98
CA LEU A 3 -7.51 42.11 -10.99
C LEU A 3 -8.30 41.02 -10.24
N ALA A 4 -8.85 40.07 -10.99
CA ALA A 4 -9.42 38.86 -10.43
C ALA A 4 -8.29 37.86 -10.17
N ALA A 5 -7.95 37.62 -8.90
CA ALA A 5 -7.03 36.55 -8.51
C ALA A 5 -7.78 35.22 -8.55
N ALA A 6 -7.41 34.35 -9.50
CA ALA A 6 -7.86 32.97 -9.54
C ALA A 6 -7.07 32.15 -8.50
N SER A 7 -7.69 31.87 -7.35
CA SER A 7 -7.12 30.94 -6.36
C SER A 7 -7.23 29.52 -6.88
N CYS A 8 -6.09 28.89 -7.18
CA CYS A 8 -6.00 27.44 -7.33
C CYS A 8 -6.25 26.81 -5.96
N ALA A 9 -7.46 26.33 -5.72
CA ALA A 9 -7.75 25.47 -4.58
C ALA A 9 -7.17 24.08 -4.88
N THR A 10 -5.92 23.85 -4.47
CA THR A 10 -5.42 22.48 -4.33
C THR A 10 -6.16 21.89 -3.13
N ALA A 11 -7.00 20.88 -3.36
CA ALA A 11 -7.61 20.16 -2.26
C ALA A 11 -6.49 19.47 -1.47
N PRO A 12 -6.42 19.61 -0.13
CA PRO A 12 -5.52 18.79 0.65
C PRO A 12 -6.00 17.34 0.52
N GLU A 13 -5.19 16.51 -0.13
CA GLU A 13 -5.35 15.07 -0.09
C GLU A 13 -5.36 14.67 1.38
N THR A 14 -6.52 14.24 1.86
CA THR A 14 -6.69 13.85 3.26
C THR A 14 -5.90 12.56 3.43
N ALA A 15 -4.68 12.69 3.96
CA ALA A 15 -3.90 11.56 4.42
C ALA A 15 -4.76 10.75 5.39
N ALA A 16 -4.87 9.44 5.16
CA ALA A 16 -5.56 8.57 6.09
C ALA A 16 -4.85 8.66 7.46
N PRO A 17 -5.59 8.70 8.58
CA PRO A 17 -4.96 8.69 9.89
C PRO A 17 -4.04 7.47 10.00
N GLU A 18 -2.80 7.70 10.44
CA GLU A 18 -1.80 6.65 10.63
C GLU A 18 -2.28 5.65 11.70
N GLY A 19 -1.91 4.38 11.54
CA GLY A 19 -2.28 3.34 12.49
C GLY A 19 -3.75 2.88 12.38
N GLY A 20 -4.49 3.38 11.40
CA GLY A 20 -5.83 2.92 11.07
C GLY A 20 -5.77 1.66 10.19
N ARG A 21 -6.72 0.73 10.39
CA ARG A 21 -6.87 -0.38 9.46
C ARG A 21 -7.32 0.13 8.09
N MET A 22 -6.58 -0.25 7.06
CA MET A 22 -6.78 0.17 5.67
C MET A 22 -7.09 -1.04 4.79
N ARG A 23 -8.02 -0.86 3.86
CA ARG A 23 -8.31 -1.81 2.78
C ARG A 23 -8.21 -1.06 1.46
N VAL A 24 -7.44 -1.60 0.53
CA VAL A 24 -7.26 -1.02 -0.81
C VAL A 24 -7.35 -2.13 -1.84
N GLU A 25 -7.89 -1.79 -3.00
CA GLU A 25 -7.91 -2.66 -4.17
C GLU A 25 -7.22 -1.93 -5.31
N GLY A 26 -6.35 -2.62 -6.02
CA GLY A 26 -5.54 -2.00 -7.06
C GLY A 26 -4.88 -3.02 -7.97
N THR A 27 -4.13 -2.52 -8.94
CA THR A 27 -3.34 -3.32 -9.87
C THR A 27 -1.88 -3.22 -9.48
N ILE A 28 -1.18 -4.35 -9.37
CA ILE A 28 0.26 -4.34 -9.07
C ILE A 28 1.01 -3.65 -10.22
N THR A 29 1.77 -2.60 -9.91
CA THR A 29 2.63 -1.90 -10.88
C THR A 29 4.10 -2.27 -10.71
N SER A 30 4.54 -2.58 -9.50
CA SER A 30 5.91 -3.01 -9.22
C SER A 30 5.97 -3.93 -8.00
N ILE A 31 7.01 -4.78 -7.96
CA ILE A 31 7.34 -5.65 -6.83
C ILE A 31 8.85 -5.54 -6.62
N ASP A 32 9.26 -4.95 -5.49
CA ASP A 32 10.67 -4.86 -5.07
C ASP A 32 10.89 -5.65 -3.78
N THR A 33 11.52 -6.82 -3.91
CA THR A 33 11.93 -7.66 -2.78
C THR A 33 13.39 -7.44 -2.38
N GLN A 34 14.14 -6.56 -3.04
CA GLN A 34 15.54 -6.30 -2.72
C GLN A 34 15.76 -5.89 -1.25
N PRO A 35 14.87 -5.10 -0.60
CA PRO A 35 15.04 -4.73 0.81
C PRO A 35 15.10 -5.92 1.77
N TRP A 36 14.49 -7.07 1.44
CA TRP A 36 14.56 -8.27 2.29
C TRP A 36 15.98 -8.78 2.51
N ALA A 37 16.92 -8.51 1.59
CA ALA A 37 18.32 -8.88 1.74
C ALA A 37 19.00 -8.22 2.96
N TYR A 38 18.39 -7.15 3.51
CA TYR A 38 18.90 -6.38 4.64
C TYR A 38 17.82 -6.20 5.73
N ASP A 39 16.94 -7.19 5.91
CA ASP A 39 15.82 -7.18 6.88
C ASP A 39 14.82 -6.01 6.73
N GLY A 40 14.77 -5.36 5.56
CA GLY A 40 13.78 -4.33 5.23
C GLY A 40 12.41 -4.90 4.85
N ASN A 41 11.46 -4.02 4.51
CA ASN A 41 10.17 -4.40 3.95
C ASN A 41 10.28 -4.46 2.42
N ALA A 42 9.83 -5.57 1.81
CA ALA A 42 9.57 -5.58 0.37
C ALA A 42 8.42 -4.62 0.07
N ILE A 43 8.49 -3.97 -1.09
CA ILE A 43 7.54 -2.96 -1.52
C ILE A 43 6.77 -3.50 -2.73
N VAL A 44 5.46 -3.59 -2.59
CA VAL A 44 4.55 -3.86 -3.71
C VAL A 44 3.75 -2.60 -3.98
N GLU A 45 3.95 -1.98 -5.13
CA GLU A 45 3.18 -0.80 -5.51
C GLU A 45 1.88 -1.21 -6.22
N LEU A 46 0.79 -0.58 -5.82
CA LEU A 46 -0.52 -0.74 -6.41
C LEU A 46 -0.96 0.57 -7.06
N ASP A 47 -1.41 0.51 -8.31
CA ASP A 47 -2.24 1.56 -8.89
C ASP A 47 -3.69 1.40 -8.41
N VAL A 48 -4.15 2.36 -7.60
CA VAL A 48 -5.49 2.37 -7.01
C VAL A 48 -6.33 3.44 -7.70
N ALA A 49 -7.41 3.02 -8.36
CA ALA A 49 -8.28 3.92 -9.10
C ALA A 49 -8.81 5.07 -8.21
N GLY A 50 -8.58 6.31 -8.64
CA GLY A 50 -9.02 7.52 -7.91
C GLY A 50 -8.15 7.91 -6.70
N ARG A 51 -7.07 7.17 -6.41
CA ARG A 51 -6.09 7.49 -5.35
C ARG A 51 -4.65 7.56 -5.89
N GLY A 52 -4.35 6.84 -6.97
CA GLY A 52 -3.00 6.73 -7.51
C GLY A 52 -2.19 5.62 -6.82
N ALA A 53 -0.87 5.79 -6.78
CA ALA A 53 0.05 4.77 -6.28
C ALA A 53 -0.08 4.59 -4.76
N VAL A 54 -0.23 3.34 -4.32
CA VAL A 54 -0.20 2.94 -2.91
C VAL A 54 0.91 1.93 -2.70
N ARG A 55 1.77 2.18 -1.71
CA ARG A 55 2.87 1.27 -1.32
C ARG A 55 2.34 0.25 -0.31
N VAL A 56 2.49 -1.03 -0.61
CA VAL A 56 2.22 -2.13 0.30
C VAL A 56 3.55 -2.70 0.78
N GLU A 57 3.73 -2.72 2.09
CA GLU A 57 4.96 -3.16 2.75
C GLU A 57 4.81 -4.56 3.32
N LEU A 58 5.70 -5.45 2.91
CA LEU A 58 5.76 -6.85 3.32
C LEU A 58 7.06 -7.08 4.10
N PRO A 59 7.04 -7.36 5.40
CA PRO A 59 8.25 -7.49 6.20
C PRO A 59 9.06 -8.74 5.86
N ALA A 60 10.39 -8.63 5.92
CA ALA A 60 11.28 -9.79 5.72
C ALA A 60 11.06 -10.88 6.78
N ARG A 61 10.87 -10.45 8.03
CA ARG A 61 10.75 -11.31 9.21
C ARG A 61 9.29 -11.62 9.52
N TRP A 62 8.66 -12.40 8.65
CA TRP A 62 7.27 -12.85 8.82
C TRP A 62 7.02 -13.57 10.15
N ASN A 63 8.03 -14.19 10.74
CA ASN A 63 7.95 -14.80 12.07
C ASN A 63 7.67 -13.80 13.22
N LEU A 64 7.73 -12.49 12.95
CA LEU A 64 7.37 -11.42 13.88
C LEU A 64 5.97 -10.83 13.59
N CYS A 65 5.31 -11.26 12.53
CA CYS A 65 3.99 -10.80 12.14
C CYS A 65 2.89 -11.71 12.69
N LYS A 66 1.70 -11.12 12.86
CA LYS A 66 0.48 -11.87 13.18
C LYS A 66 -0.21 -12.41 11.94
N ALA A 67 0.00 -11.77 10.79
CA ALA A 67 -0.54 -12.17 9.50
C ALA A 67 0.18 -13.41 8.95
N GLU A 68 -0.53 -14.19 8.12
CA GLU A 68 0.07 -15.25 7.33
C GLU A 68 1.06 -14.67 6.30
N PRO A 69 2.18 -15.35 6.01
CA PRO A 69 3.12 -14.91 4.98
C PRO A 69 2.47 -14.79 3.61
N VAL A 70 2.71 -13.67 2.94
CA VAL A 70 2.29 -13.49 1.55
C VAL A 70 3.24 -14.25 0.62
N ASP A 71 2.68 -15.10 -0.24
CA ASP A 71 3.42 -15.75 -1.33
C ASP A 71 3.66 -14.73 -2.46
N VAL A 72 4.77 -13.99 -2.37
CA VAL A 72 5.15 -12.98 -3.37
C VAL A 72 5.47 -13.63 -4.72
N GLN A 73 5.84 -14.91 -4.77
CA GLN A 73 6.12 -15.61 -6.03
C GLN A 73 4.85 -15.89 -6.83
N ALA A 74 3.69 -15.92 -6.17
CA ALA A 74 2.38 -16.02 -6.81
C ALA A 74 1.86 -14.67 -7.34
N LEU A 75 2.52 -13.55 -7.04
CA LEU A 75 2.13 -12.21 -7.48
C LEU A 75 2.85 -11.81 -8.77
N ALA A 76 2.20 -10.95 -9.57
CA ALA A 76 2.77 -10.43 -10.80
C ALA A 76 2.30 -9.00 -11.08
N VAL A 77 3.14 -8.21 -11.76
CA VAL A 77 2.74 -6.90 -12.31
C VAL A 77 1.55 -7.09 -13.26
N GLY A 78 0.57 -6.20 -13.17
CA GLY A 78 -0.70 -6.27 -13.89
C GLY A 78 -1.79 -7.07 -13.18
N MET A 79 -1.48 -7.76 -12.08
CA MET A 79 -2.48 -8.50 -11.30
C MET A 79 -3.33 -7.56 -10.45
N ARG A 80 -4.65 -7.78 -10.45
CA ARG A 80 -5.56 -7.10 -9.50
C ARG A 80 -5.54 -7.80 -8.16
N VAL A 81 -5.36 -7.03 -7.10
CA VAL A 81 -5.22 -7.53 -5.73
C VAL A 81 -5.98 -6.66 -4.74
N GLN A 82 -6.24 -7.23 -3.56
CA GLN A 82 -6.69 -6.51 -2.38
C GLN A 82 -5.60 -6.55 -1.32
N ALA A 83 -5.20 -5.38 -0.82
CA ALA A 83 -4.37 -5.24 0.35
C ALA A 83 -5.23 -4.88 1.56
N VAL A 84 -5.01 -5.58 2.68
CA VAL A 84 -5.55 -5.25 4.00
C VAL A 84 -4.39 -5.20 4.97
N GLY A 85 -4.27 -4.10 5.69
CA GLY A 85 -3.18 -3.87 6.62
C GLY A 85 -3.36 -2.59 7.42
N GLU A 86 -2.32 -2.17 8.11
CA GLU A 86 -2.28 -0.91 8.85
C GLU A 86 -1.80 0.22 7.94
N SER A 87 -2.45 1.40 7.98
CA SER A 87 -2.03 2.57 7.23
C SER A 87 -0.71 3.12 7.77
N THR A 88 0.21 3.45 6.86
CA THR A 88 1.39 4.24 7.18
C THR A 88 1.09 5.73 7.02
N GLY A 89 1.89 6.56 7.68
CA GLY A 89 1.82 8.02 7.55
C GLY A 89 1.95 8.59 6.15
N GLU A 90 2.58 7.83 5.27
CA GLU A 90 2.82 8.21 3.87
C GLU A 90 1.72 7.69 2.93
N GLY A 91 0.60 7.22 3.47
CA GLY A 91 -0.52 6.68 2.68
C GLY A 91 -0.29 5.25 2.15
N GLY A 92 0.71 4.54 2.70
CA GLY A 92 0.97 3.13 2.43
C GLY A 92 0.21 2.19 3.36
N VAL A 93 0.45 0.88 3.19
CA VAL A 93 -0.17 -0.20 3.95
C VAL A 93 0.89 -1.19 4.39
N VAL A 94 0.97 -1.53 5.69
CA VAL A 94 1.81 -2.63 6.19
C VAL A 94 0.96 -3.87 6.43
N VAL A 95 1.36 -5.00 5.86
CA VAL A 95 0.66 -6.29 6.00
C VAL A 95 1.37 -7.13 7.07
N CYS A 96 0.99 -6.98 8.35
CA CYS A 96 1.69 -7.67 9.44
C CYS A 96 0.94 -7.65 10.79
N GLN A 97 0.20 -6.58 11.08
CA GLN A 97 -0.16 -6.17 12.45
C GLN A 97 -1.39 -6.89 13.01
N ASP A 98 -2.26 -7.38 12.13
CA ASP A 98 -3.44 -8.19 12.44
C ASP A 98 -3.46 -9.51 11.65
N ALA A 99 -4.09 -10.54 12.22
CA ALA A 99 -4.16 -11.86 11.59
C ALA A 99 -4.95 -11.89 10.27
N ALA A 100 -5.85 -10.92 10.05
CA ALA A 100 -6.60 -10.80 8.80
C ALA A 100 -5.94 -9.86 7.77
N ASP A 101 -4.77 -9.33 8.06
CA ASP A 101 -3.96 -8.59 7.08
C ASP A 101 -3.49 -9.55 5.98
N ARG A 102 -3.53 -9.07 4.74
CA ARG A 102 -3.20 -9.87 3.56
C ARG A 102 -2.91 -8.99 2.36
N LEU A 103 -2.21 -9.58 1.39
CA LEU A 103 -2.18 -9.14 0.01
C LEU A 103 -2.57 -10.34 -0.85
N ALA A 104 -3.74 -10.29 -1.49
CA ALA A 104 -4.29 -11.45 -2.20
C ALA A 104 -4.92 -11.05 -3.55
N PRO A 105 -4.86 -11.92 -4.57
CA PRO A 105 -5.55 -11.72 -5.84
C PRO A 105 -7.06 -11.51 -5.66
N LEU A 106 -7.61 -10.57 -6.42
CA LEU A 106 -9.06 -10.43 -6.59
C LEU A 106 -9.51 -11.42 -7.68
N GLN A 107 -10.38 -12.35 -7.31
CA GLN A 107 -11.04 -13.24 -8.29
C GLN A 107 -12.01 -12.48 -9.18
#